data_AF-A0A3D0SGI8-F1
#
_entry.id   AF-A0A3D0SGI8-F1
#
_cell.length_a   1.000
_cell.length_b   1.000
_cell.length_c   1.000
_cell.angle_alpha   90.00
_cell.angle_beta   90.00
_cell.angle_gamma   90.00
#
_symmetry.space_group_name_H-M   'P 1'
#
loop_
_entity.id
_entity.type
_entity.pdbx_description
1 polymer ?
#
loop_
_entity_poly.entity_id
_entity_poly.type
_entity_poly.pdbx_seq_one_letter_code
_entity_poly.pdbx_strand_id
1 'polypeptide(L)'
;MKVVVGSKNPVKVNATRVALKQVLGTGDDIVVVGVDAPSLVADQPMTEAETRLGAVNRVKACLAEHQANWYVAIEGGVGKFTDGPATFAYVAI
;
A
#
# COMPACT_ATOMS: atom_id res chain seq x y z
N MET A 1 1.96 -6.25 -17.51
CA MET A 1 1.68 -6.67 -16.11
C MET A 1 0.81 -5.62 -15.42
N LYS A 2 -0.32 -6.01 -14.83
CA LYS A 2 -1.22 -5.10 -14.11
C LYS A 2 -0.94 -5.13 -12.61
N VAL A 3 -0.85 -3.95 -12.00
CA VAL A 3 -0.68 -3.77 -10.55
C VAL A 3 -1.79 -2.86 -10.04
N VAL A 4 -2.47 -3.28 -8.99
CA VAL A 4 -3.48 -2.46 -8.30
C VAL A 4 -2.89 -1.95 -7.00
N VAL A 5 -2.95 -0.64 -6.79
CA VAL A 5 -2.55 -0.01 -5.54
C VAL A 5 -3.82 0.40 -4.79
N GLY A 6 -3.98 -0.06 -3.55
CA GLY A 6 -5.11 0.28 -2.67
C GLY A 6 -5.10 1.73 -2.17
N SER A 7 -4.76 2.67 -3.05
CA SER A 7 -4.83 4.10 -2.81
C SER A 7 -4.82 4.86 -4.14
N LYS A 8 -5.60 5.94 -4.22
CA LYS A 8 -5.54 6.92 -5.31
C LYS A 8 -4.42 7.96 -5.16
N ASN A 9 -3.67 7.93 -4.06
CA ASN A 9 -2.59 8.89 -3.85
C ASN A 9 -1.48 8.68 -4.91
N PRO A 10 -1.17 9.70 -5.73
CA PRO A 10 -0.21 9.58 -6.82
C PRO A 10 1.20 9.23 -6.36
N VAL A 11 1.59 9.65 -5.15
CA VAL A 11 2.89 9.31 -4.55
C VAL A 11 2.99 7.81 -4.29
N LYS A 12 1.95 7.20 -3.71
CA LYS A 12 1.92 5.75 -3.42
C LYS A 12 1.91 4.93 -4.73
N VAL A 13 1.10 5.35 -5.70
CA VAL A 13 1.06 4.71 -7.04
C VAL A 13 2.42 4.79 -7.73
N ASN A 14 3.08 5.95 -7.69
CA ASN A 14 4.38 6.12 -8.32
C ASN A 14 5.49 5.34 -7.59
N ALA A 15 5.48 5.32 -6.25
CA ALA A 15 6.43 4.53 -5.45
C ALA A 15 6.36 3.03 -5.82
N THR A 16 5.14 2.47 -5.90
CA THR A 16 4.93 1.09 -6.35
C THR A 16 5.44 0.86 -7.78
N ARG A 17 5.16 1.80 -8.69
CA ARG A 17 5.63 1.71 -10.09
C ARG A 17 7.14 1.65 -10.16
N VAL A 18 7.84 2.58 -9.51
CA VAL A 18 9.31 2.64 -9.52
C VAL A 18 9.90 1.36 -8.93
N ALA A 19 9.42 0.93 -7.76
CA ALA A 19 9.92 -0.26 -7.08
C ALA A 19 9.74 -1.54 -7.92
N LEU A 20 8.55 -1.79 -8.44
CA LEU A 20 8.28 -3.01 -9.22
C LEU A 20 8.96 -3.00 -10.59
N LYS A 21 9.09 -1.83 -11.26
CA LYS A 21 9.90 -1.72 -12.49
C LYS A 21 11.34 -2.14 -12.23
N GLN A 22 11.92 -1.63 -11.14
CA GLN A 22 13.31 -1.91 -10.78
C GLN A 22 13.53 -3.38 -10.41
N VAL A 23 12.66 -3.95 -9.57
CA VAL A 23 12.84 -5.32 -9.04
C VAL A 23 12.54 -6.38 -10.11
N LEU A 24 11.51 -6.17 -10.94
CA LEU A 24 11.07 -7.19 -11.91
C LEU A 24 11.74 -7.04 -13.29
N GLY A 25 12.51 -5.97 -13.52
CA GLY A 25 13.17 -5.73 -14.82
C GLY A 25 12.19 -5.55 -16.00
N THR A 26 10.96 -5.12 -15.72
CA THR A 26 9.85 -5.13 -16.70
C THR A 26 9.82 -3.94 -17.65
N GLY A 27 10.76 -3.00 -17.56
CA GLY A 27 10.77 -1.80 -18.40
C GLY A 27 9.46 -1.00 -18.28
N ASP A 28 8.79 -0.75 -19.41
CA ASP A 28 7.53 0.00 -19.49
C ASP A 28 6.26 -0.87 -19.51
N ASP A 29 6.38 -2.20 -19.41
CA ASP A 29 5.26 -3.14 -19.54
C ASP A 29 4.37 -3.24 -18.29
N ILE A 30 4.56 -2.35 -17.31
CA ILE A 30 3.81 -2.33 -16.04
C ILE A 30 2.75 -1.23 -16.03
N VAL A 31 1.50 -1.64 -15.87
CA VAL A 31 0.34 -0.75 -15.72
C VAL A 31 -0.06 -0.74 -14.25
N VAL A 32 0.28 0.33 -13.54
CA VAL A 32 -0.08 0.55 -12.14
C VAL A 32 -1.30 1.46 -12.06
N VAL A 33 -2.35 1.00 -11.39
CA VAL A 33 -3.62 1.72 -11.21
C VAL A 33 -3.92 1.87 -9.71
N GLY A 34 -4.19 3.10 -9.28
CA GLY A 34 -4.65 3.37 -7.92
C GLY A 34 -6.16 3.25 -7.79
N VAL A 35 -6.64 2.58 -6.75
CA VAL A 35 -8.06 2.38 -6.47
C VAL A 35 -8.42 2.86 -5.07
N ASP A 36 -9.72 3.02 -4.85
CA ASP A 36 -10.24 3.20 -3.50
C ASP A 36 -10.33 1.82 -2.84
N ALA A 37 -9.82 1.70 -1.62
CA ALA A 37 -9.82 0.43 -0.89
C ALA A 37 -9.94 0.74 0.60
N PRO A 38 -10.97 0.27 1.31
CA PRO A 38 -11.15 0.59 2.73
C PRO A 38 -10.05 -0.06 3.60
N SER A 39 -9.51 0.70 4.55
CA SER A 39 -8.56 0.18 5.55
C SER A 39 -9.25 -0.54 6.71
N LEU A 40 -10.53 -0.23 6.96
CA LEU A 40 -11.32 -0.75 8.09
C LEU A 40 -10.66 -0.54 9.46
N VAL A 41 -9.85 0.50 9.57
CA VAL A 41 -9.24 1.03 10.80
C VAL A 41 -9.39 2.55 10.82
N ALA A 42 -8.90 3.24 11.85
CA ALA A 42 -8.95 4.70 11.89
C ALA A 42 -8.22 5.34 10.69
N ASP A 43 -8.66 6.52 10.27
CA ASP A 43 -8.02 7.29 9.19
C ASP A 43 -6.54 7.60 9.49
N GLN A 44 -6.22 7.76 10.78
CA GLN A 44 -4.86 7.86 11.29
C GLN A 44 -4.61 6.74 12.31
N PRO A 45 -4.05 5.60 11.90
CA PRO A 45 -3.67 4.53 12.81
C PRO A 45 -2.62 5.00 13.81
N MET A 46 -2.84 4.68 15.09
CA MET A 46 -2.00 5.13 16.21
C MET A 46 -1.13 4.02 16.82
N THR A 47 -1.14 2.84 16.20
CA THR A 47 -0.31 1.70 16.60
C THR A 47 0.24 0.97 15.38
N GLU A 48 1.36 0.26 15.56
CA GLU A 48 1.90 -0.65 14.54
C GLU A 48 0.89 -1.71 14.09
N ALA A 49 0.20 -2.33 15.05
CA ALA A 49 -0.79 -3.37 14.77
C ALA A 49 -1.94 -2.85 13.88
N GLU A 50 -2.48 -1.67 14.21
CA GLU A 50 -3.55 -1.04 13.44
C GLU A 50 -3.08 -0.61 12.05
N THR A 51 -1.89 -0.03 11.94
CA THR A 51 -1.30 0.39 10.66
C THR A 51 -1.10 -0.81 9.73
N ARG A 52 -0.56 -1.91 10.27
CA ARG A 52 -0.40 -3.17 9.54
C ARG A 52 -1.74 -3.75 9.11
N LEU A 53 -2.74 -3.73 10.00
CA LEU A 53 -4.09 -4.22 9.70
C LEU A 53 -4.71 -3.40 8.56
N GLY A 54 -4.59 -2.07 8.60
CA GLY A 54 -5.05 -1.18 7.53
C GLY A 54 -4.44 -1.53 6.17
N ALA A 55 -3.13 -1.70 6.09
CA ALA A 55 -2.46 -2.12 4.85
C ALA A 55 -2.99 -3.46 4.31
N VAL A 56 -3.11 -4.47 5.17
CA VAL A 56 -3.62 -5.80 4.79
C VAL A 56 -5.08 -5.74 4.34
N ASN A 57 -5.93 -4.98 5.01
CA ASN A 57 -7.34 -4.82 4.65
C ASN A 57 -7.50 -4.17 3.28
N ARG A 58 -6.70 -3.15 2.98
CA ARG A 58 -6.70 -2.53 1.64
C ARG A 58 -6.31 -3.51 0.55
N VAL A 59 -5.29 -4.36 0.77
CA VAL A 59 -4.91 -5.41 -0.19
C VAL A 59 -6.03 -6.43 -0.36
N LYS A 60 -6.67 -6.88 0.72
CA LYS A 60 -7.82 -7.80 0.67
C LYS A 60 -8.99 -7.22 -0.11
N ALA A 61 -9.31 -5.95 0.08
CA ALA A 61 -10.35 -5.28 -0.71
C ALA A 61 -9.99 -5.25 -2.20
N CYS A 62 -8.73 -4.93 -2.54
CA CYS A 62 -8.29 -4.93 -3.93
C CYS A 62 -8.36 -6.34 -4.56
N LEU A 63 -8.01 -7.40 -3.81
CA LEU A 63 -8.12 -8.80 -4.25
C LEU A 63 -9.56 -9.23 -4.51
N ALA A 64 -10.52 -8.72 -3.73
CA ALA A 64 -11.93 -9.05 -3.88
C ALA A 64 -12.58 -8.36 -5.09
N GLU A 65 -12.16 -7.14 -5.42
CA GLU A 65 -12.85 -6.28 -6.40
C GLU A 65 -12.14 -6.17 -7.75
N HIS A 66 -10.87 -6.59 -7.84
CA HIS A 66 -10.06 -6.40 -9.03
C HIS A 66 -9.28 -7.65 -9.42
N GLN A 67 -9.01 -7.78 -10.72
CA GLN A 67 -8.06 -8.75 -11.26
C GLN A 67 -6.78 -8.04 -11.70
N ALA A 68 -5.65 -8.45 -11.14
CA ALA A 68 -4.31 -7.96 -11.40
C ALA A 68 -3.25 -9.03 -11.07
N ASN A 69 -2.00 -8.81 -11.50
CA ASN A 69 -0.88 -9.68 -11.18
C ASN A 69 -0.33 -9.42 -9.78
N TRP A 70 -0.40 -8.17 -9.32
CA TRP A 70 0.07 -7.72 -8.02
C TRP A 70 -0.92 -6.73 -7.40
N TYR A 71 -0.99 -6.72 -6.07
CA TYR A 71 -1.80 -5.81 -5.29
C TYR A 71 -0.90 -5.18 -4.25
N VAL A 72 -0.96 -3.87 -4.04
CA VAL A 72 -0.06 -3.19 -3.11
C VAL A 72 -0.84 -2.20 -2.26
N ALA A 73 -0.59 -2.17 -0.97
CA ALA A 73 -1.03 -1.09 -0.10
C ALA A 73 0.16 -0.53 0.68
N ILE A 74 0.19 0.79 0.83
CA ILE A 74 1.17 1.51 1.64
C ILE A 74 0.37 2.30 2.67
N GLU A 75 0.38 1.89 3.93
CA GLU A 75 -0.39 2.53 5.00
C GLU A 75 0.53 3.22 5.99
N GLY A 76 0.34 4.52 6.15
CA GLY A 76 1.08 5.32 7.13
C GLY A 76 0.42 5.27 8.50
N GLY A 77 1.22 5.31 9.55
CA GLY A 77 0.74 5.28 10.93
C GLY A 77 1.69 5.99 11.87
N VAL A 78 1.25 6.16 13.11
CA VAL A 78 2.06 6.70 14.21
C VAL A 78 2.35 5.57 15.19
N GLY A 79 3.60 5.52 15.65
CA GLY A 79 4.07 4.54 16.62
C GLY A 79 4.86 5.23 17.72
N LYS A 80 4.80 4.69 18.93
CA LYS A 80 5.65 5.11 20.04
C LYS A 80 6.82 4.14 20.15
N PHE A 81 7.97 4.57 19.71
CA PHE A 81 9.21 3.79 19.73
C PHE A 81 10.07 4.19 20.94
N THR A 82 11.20 3.50 21.11
CA THR A 82 12.19 3.80 22.16
C THR A 82 12.67 5.24 22.11
N ASP A 83 12.82 5.80 20.91
CA ASP A 83 13.31 7.16 20.69
C ASP A 83 12.20 8.23 20.69
N GLY A 84 10.95 7.82 20.95
CA GLY A 84 9.78 8.70 20.97
C GLY A 84 8.76 8.39 19.88
N PRO A 85 7.73 9.25 19.73
CA PRO A 85 6.72 9.10 18.70
C PRO A 85 7.31 9.37 17.31
N ALA A 86 7.05 8.47 16.36
CA ALA A 86 7.44 8.64 14.97
C ALA A 86 6.36 8.15 14.02
N THR A 87 6.37 8.68 12.79
CA THR A 87 5.57 8.15 11.70
C THR A 87 6.33 7.05 10.97
N PHE A 88 5.62 6.02 10.56
CA PHE A 88 6.15 4.94 9.74
C PHE A 88 5.08 4.49 8.74
N ALA A 89 5.42 3.54 7.86
CA ALA A 89 4.44 2.91 7.01
C ALA A 89 4.65 1.40 6.92
N TYR A 90 3.54 0.65 6.81
CA TYR A 90 3.57 -0.75 6.36
C TYR A 90 3.30 -0.81 4.86
N VAL A 91 4.06 -1.67 4.18
CA VAL A 91 3.81 -2.05 2.80
C VAL A 91 3.31 -3.50 2.80
N ALA A 92 2.13 -3.74 2.22
CA ALA A 92 1.59 -5.07 1.97
C ALA A 92 1.57 -5.29 0.45
N ILE A 93 2.04 -6.47 0.02
CA ILE A 93 2.10 -6.90 -1.38
C ILE A 93 1.47 -8.29 -1.48
#